data_AF-A0A9P4THE3-F1
#
_entry.id   AF-A0A9P4THE3-F1
#
_cell.length_a   1.000
_cell.length_b   1.000
_cell.length_c   1.000
_cell.angle_alpha   90.00
_cell.angle_beta   90.00
_cell.angle_gamma   90.00
#
_symmetry.space_group_name_H-M   'P 1'
#
loop_
_entity.id
_entity.type
_entity.pdbx_description
1 polymer ?
#
loop_
_entity_poly.entity_id
_entity_poly.type
_entity_poly.pdbx_seq_one_letter_code
_entity_poly.pdbx_strand_id
1 'polypeptide(L)'
;MRLSAYLSSLTTLAAVVAALPTRRAITTPGLATVDLRLTGPDTTHYTVSNQISTTDQSQHLTVIVGQTLSLEHDPLHLQGLQIESITAGDSLSLLSSSVDVNDARVTCSARVEGRDGWLEFDIQDKGVLLAGGRLAKVTRLSCGMAGEAAR
;
A
#
# COMPACT_ATOMS: atom_id res chain seq x y z
N MET A 1 -57.46 27.11 -53.18
CA MET A 1 -58.05 27.66 -51.93
C MET A 1 -58.00 26.57 -50.86
N ARG A 2 -57.64 26.98 -49.64
CA ARG A 2 -57.53 26.23 -48.36
C ARG A 2 -56.15 25.64 -48.02
N LEU A 3 -55.46 26.43 -47.20
CA LEU A 3 -54.38 26.07 -46.27
C LEU A 3 -54.89 25.12 -45.17
N SER A 4 -54.02 24.27 -44.63
CA SER A 4 -53.91 23.89 -43.20
C SER A 4 -52.79 22.86 -43.05
N ALA A 5 -51.67 23.19 -42.41
CA ALA A 5 -51.42 23.24 -40.95
C ALA A 5 -50.97 21.86 -40.41
N TYR A 6 -49.67 21.69 -40.16
CA TYR A 6 -48.99 21.81 -38.85
C TYR A 6 -49.19 20.58 -37.95
N LEU A 7 -48.10 19.89 -37.59
CA LEU A 7 -47.55 19.84 -36.23
C LEU A 7 -46.48 18.75 -36.09
N SER A 8 -45.27 19.20 -35.79
CA SER A 8 -44.14 18.44 -35.30
C SER A 8 -44.41 17.96 -33.87
N SER A 9 -44.11 16.71 -33.55
CA SER A 9 -44.04 16.25 -32.16
C SER A 9 -42.69 15.57 -31.91
N LEU A 10 -41.74 16.35 -31.39
CA LEU A 10 -40.53 15.87 -30.73
C LEU A 10 -40.92 15.35 -29.34
N THR A 11 -40.81 14.04 -29.12
CA THR A 11 -40.87 13.44 -27.79
C THR A 11 -39.47 13.37 -27.20
N THR A 12 -39.13 14.33 -26.35
CA THR A 12 -37.98 14.27 -25.44
C THR A 12 -38.37 13.47 -24.19
N LEU A 13 -37.84 12.26 -24.04
CA LEU A 13 -37.91 11.55 -22.76
C LEU A 13 -36.80 12.06 -21.83
N ALA A 14 -37.20 12.63 -20.70
CA ALA A 14 -36.34 13.00 -19.60
C ALA A 14 -35.88 11.74 -18.84
N ALA A 15 -34.58 11.46 -18.86
CA ALA A 15 -33.97 10.45 -17.99
C ALA A 15 -33.72 11.06 -16.60
N VAL A 16 -34.46 10.59 -15.59
CA VAL A 16 -34.21 10.93 -14.19
C VAL A 16 -33.05 10.07 -13.70
N VAL A 17 -31.84 10.65 -13.68
CA VAL A 17 -30.68 10.03 -13.02
C VAL A 17 -30.83 10.28 -11.53
N ALA A 18 -31.33 9.28 -10.80
CA ALA A 18 -31.30 9.28 -9.34
C ALA A 18 -29.85 9.10 -8.89
N ALA A 19 -29.13 10.21 -8.70
CA ALA A 19 -27.83 10.21 -8.04
C ALA A 19 -28.05 9.83 -6.56
N LEU A 20 -27.81 8.56 -6.22
CA LEU A 20 -27.69 8.15 -4.83
C LEU A 20 -26.51 8.92 -4.21
N PRO A 21 -26.70 9.58 -3.06
CA PRO A 21 -25.58 10.08 -2.29
C PRO A 21 -24.84 8.87 -1.71
N THR A 22 -23.79 8.42 -2.39
CA THR A 22 -22.76 7.59 -1.76
C THR A 22 -22.25 8.33 -0.54
N ARG A 23 -22.62 7.83 0.64
CA ARG A 23 -22.01 8.23 1.91
C ARG A 23 -20.51 8.01 1.78
N ARG A 24 -19.76 9.06 1.45
CA ARG A 24 -18.33 9.10 1.77
C ARG A 24 -18.27 9.15 3.28
N ALA A 25 -18.00 8.01 3.89
CA ALA A 25 -17.51 8.00 5.26
C ALA A 25 -16.29 8.92 5.26
N ILE A 26 -16.42 10.08 5.91
CA ILE A 26 -15.29 10.93 6.22
C ILE A 26 -14.57 10.19 7.35
N THR A 27 -13.77 9.20 6.98
CA THR A 27 -12.65 8.79 7.82
C THR A 27 -11.71 9.98 7.83
N THR A 28 -11.51 10.58 9.00
CA THR A 28 -10.36 11.44 9.29
C THR A 28 -9.14 10.83 8.60
N PRO A 29 -8.38 11.54 7.75
CA PRO A 29 -7.35 10.89 6.96
C PRO A 29 -6.29 10.35 7.92
N GLY A 30 -6.29 9.03 8.10
CA GLY A 30 -5.21 8.34 8.77
C GLY A 30 -3.98 8.38 7.89
N LEU A 31 -2.81 8.11 8.46
CA LEU A 31 -1.62 7.87 7.64
C LEU A 31 -1.84 6.59 6.82
N ALA A 32 -1.42 6.63 5.57
CA ALA A 32 -1.40 5.44 4.72
C ALA A 32 -0.42 4.42 5.31
N THR A 33 -0.81 3.14 5.32
CA THR A 33 0.02 2.06 5.85
C THR A 33 0.08 0.88 4.88
N VAL A 34 1.21 0.18 4.91
CA VAL A 34 1.44 -1.08 4.21
C VAL A 34 1.54 -2.18 5.24
N ASP A 35 0.70 -3.20 5.14
CA ASP A 35 0.85 -4.41 5.93
C ASP A 35 1.73 -5.40 5.18
N LEU A 36 2.86 -5.75 5.80
CA LEU A 36 3.84 -6.68 5.26
C LEU A 36 3.72 -8.02 5.94
N ARG A 37 3.53 -9.06 5.15
CA ARG A 37 3.69 -10.44 5.59
C ARG A 37 5.17 -10.81 5.56
N LEU A 38 5.69 -11.19 6.71
CA LEU A 38 7.06 -11.67 6.88
C LEU A 38 7.09 -13.19 6.79
N THR A 39 8.01 -13.72 5.98
CA THR A 39 8.28 -15.17 5.92
C THR A 39 9.62 -15.44 6.58
N GLY A 40 9.64 -16.26 7.63
CA GLY A 40 10.84 -16.59 8.40
C GLY A 40 10.54 -17.59 9.52
N PRO A 41 11.53 -17.94 10.34
CA PRO A 41 11.33 -18.80 11.51
C PRO A 41 10.41 -18.14 12.54
N ASP A 42 9.62 -18.95 13.25
CA ASP A 42 8.57 -18.52 14.20
C ASP A 42 9.07 -17.59 15.33
N THR A 43 10.39 -17.52 15.56
CA THR A 43 11.02 -16.78 16.65
C THR A 43 11.34 -15.32 16.34
N THR A 44 11.00 -14.79 15.16
CA THR A 44 11.44 -13.45 14.72
C THR A 44 10.57 -12.32 15.32
N HIS A 45 10.51 -12.20 16.65
CA HIS A 45 9.75 -11.12 17.29
C HIS A 45 10.41 -9.76 17.05
N TYR A 46 9.61 -8.71 16.79
CA TYR A 46 10.09 -7.33 16.77
C TYR A 46 9.15 -6.42 17.58
N THR A 47 9.73 -5.46 18.28
CA THR A 47 9.01 -4.42 19.02
C THR A 47 9.37 -3.03 18.47
N VAL A 48 8.57 -2.48 17.53
CA VAL A 48 8.65 -1.03 17.23
C VAL A 48 7.68 -0.36 18.19
N SER A 49 8.10 0.69 18.87
CA SER A 49 7.27 1.45 19.82
C SER A 49 5.94 2.00 19.26
N ASN A 50 5.70 1.87 17.94
CA ASN A 50 4.49 2.34 17.25
C ASN A 50 3.81 1.25 16.39
N GLN A 51 4.19 -0.03 16.51
CA GLN A 51 3.63 -1.12 15.67
C GLN A 51 3.26 -2.33 16.52
N ILE A 52 2.16 -2.98 16.16
CA ILE A 52 1.63 -4.17 16.86
C ILE A 52 2.10 -5.41 16.10
N SER A 53 2.85 -6.29 16.77
CA SER A 53 3.16 -7.64 16.25
C SER A 53 1.95 -8.55 16.52
N THR A 54 1.35 -9.12 15.48
CA THR A 54 0.23 -10.08 15.61
C THR A 54 0.76 -11.52 15.70
N THR A 55 0.17 -12.28 16.62
CA THR A 55 0.67 -13.57 17.16
C THR A 55 0.13 -14.78 16.40
N ASP A 56 0.34 -14.88 15.08
CA ASP A 56 -0.14 -16.06 14.32
C ASP A 56 0.73 -16.39 13.10
N GLN A 57 1.69 -17.34 13.24
CA GLN A 57 2.48 -18.13 12.26
C GLN A 57 2.97 -17.50 10.92
N SER A 58 2.72 -16.22 10.75
CA SER A 58 3.05 -15.29 9.68
C SER A 58 3.13 -13.96 10.42
N GLN A 59 4.33 -13.48 10.66
CA GLN A 59 4.48 -12.22 11.39
C GLN A 59 4.10 -11.10 10.43
N HIS A 60 3.18 -10.24 10.86
CA HIS A 60 2.82 -9.04 10.10
C HIS A 60 3.58 -7.84 10.64
N LEU A 61 3.96 -6.94 9.73
CA LEU A 61 4.64 -5.69 10.04
C LEU A 61 3.99 -4.55 9.27
N THR A 62 3.43 -3.59 10.00
CA THR A 62 2.75 -2.44 9.41
C THR A 62 3.72 -1.26 9.24
N VAL A 63 4.05 -0.88 8.02
CA VAL A 63 4.93 0.25 7.70
C VAL A 63 4.10 1.46 7.26
N ILE A 64 4.37 2.66 7.77
CA ILE A 64 3.71 3.87 7.27
C ILE A 64 4.32 4.26 5.92
N VAL A 65 3.48 4.60 4.94
CA VAL A 65 3.96 5.04 3.62
C VAL A 65 4.70 6.38 3.76
N GLY A 66 5.92 6.45 3.23
CA GLY A 66 6.86 7.56 3.38
C GLY A 66 7.79 7.44 4.60
N GLN A 67 7.63 6.41 5.44
CA GLN A 67 8.51 6.17 6.57
C GLN A 67 9.59 5.12 6.25
N THR A 68 10.80 5.38 6.77
CA THR A 68 11.89 4.40 6.80
C THR A 68 12.06 3.85 8.21
N LEU A 69 11.99 2.53 8.34
CA LEU A 69 12.29 1.78 9.56
C LEU A 69 13.76 1.38 9.58
N SER A 70 14.47 1.84 10.61
CA SER A 70 15.85 1.45 10.87
C SER A 70 15.87 0.23 11.80
N LEU A 71 16.45 -0.86 11.32
CA LEU A 71 16.54 -2.16 12.01
C LEU A 71 18.01 -2.53 12.29
N GLU A 72 18.93 -1.56 12.24
CA GLU A 72 20.37 -1.79 12.42
C GLU A 72 20.71 -2.37 13.80
N HIS A 73 19.95 -1.99 14.84
CA HIS A 73 20.15 -2.46 16.22
C HIS A 73 19.26 -3.64 16.61
N ASP A 74 18.25 -3.96 15.79
CA ASP A 74 17.35 -5.09 15.99
C ASP A 74 16.91 -5.65 14.62
N PRO A 75 17.80 -6.38 13.94
CA PRO A 75 17.59 -6.76 12.54
C PRO A 75 16.63 -7.95 12.40
N LEU A 76 15.79 -7.90 11.38
CA LEU A 76 14.85 -8.98 11.08
C LEU A 76 15.55 -10.09 10.31
N HIS A 77 15.44 -11.33 10.80
CA HIS A 77 16.00 -12.50 10.15
C HIS A 77 14.92 -13.24 9.37
N LEU A 78 14.82 -12.97 8.08
CA LEU A 78 13.69 -13.36 7.24
C LEU A 78 14.15 -14.07 5.97
N GLN A 79 13.28 -14.91 5.41
CA GLN A 79 13.43 -15.56 4.11
C GLN A 79 12.67 -14.82 3.01
N GLY A 80 11.62 -14.07 3.36
CA GLY A 80 10.79 -13.37 2.38
C GLY A 80 9.98 -12.23 2.99
N LEU A 81 9.58 -11.31 2.11
CA LEU A 81 8.72 -10.17 2.41
C LEU A 81 7.63 -10.08 1.36
N GLN A 82 6.39 -9.81 1.77
CA GLN A 82 5.27 -9.64 0.85
C GLN A 82 4.38 -8.50 1.33
N ILE A 83 3.88 -7.68 0.41
CA ILE A 83 2.79 -6.75 0.70
C ILE A 83 1.48 -7.55 0.73
N GLU A 84 0.85 -7.62 1.90
CA GLU A 84 -0.45 -8.25 2.08
C GLU A 84 -1.58 -7.27 1.72
N SER A 85 -1.45 -6.02 2.16
CA SER A 85 -2.44 -4.98 1.90
C SER A 85 -1.87 -3.57 2.05
N ILE A 86 -2.53 -2.60 1.42
CA ILE A 86 -2.27 -1.16 1.65
C ILE A 86 -3.56 -0.50 2.13
N THR A 87 -3.49 0.16 3.27
CA THR A 87 -4.61 0.95 3.82
C THR A 87 -4.51 2.39 3.30
N ALA A 88 -5.64 2.91 2.81
CA ALA A 88 -5.73 4.26 2.31
C ALA A 88 -5.44 5.31 3.40
N GLY A 89 -4.88 6.44 2.99
CA GLY A 89 -4.54 7.52 3.89
C GLY A 89 -3.58 8.53 3.26
N ASP A 90 -3.06 9.43 4.08
CA ASP A 90 -2.04 10.39 3.65
C ASP A 90 -0.65 9.76 3.71
N SER A 91 0.14 9.92 2.66
CA SER A 91 1.54 9.52 2.63
C SER A 91 2.45 10.57 3.28
N LEU A 92 3.47 10.10 3.99
CA LEU A 92 4.58 10.92 4.50
C LEU A 92 5.72 11.09 3.47
N SER A 93 5.51 10.61 2.24
CA SER A 93 6.40 10.84 1.09
C SER A 93 6.70 12.33 0.86
N LEU A 94 7.83 12.62 0.20
CA LEU A 94 8.25 14.01 -0.09
C LEU A 94 7.18 14.74 -0.90
N LEU A 95 6.60 14.04 -1.87
CA LEU A 95 5.39 14.48 -2.54
C LEU A 95 4.18 13.96 -1.74
N SER A 96 3.75 14.77 -0.77
CA SER A 96 2.54 14.50 0.02
C SER A 96 1.38 14.24 -0.94
N SER A 97 0.88 13.01 -0.87
CA SER A 97 -0.14 12.48 -1.75
C SER A 97 -1.03 11.53 -0.97
N SER A 98 -2.30 11.48 -1.34
CA SER A 98 -3.21 10.46 -0.84
C SER A 98 -2.90 9.13 -1.52
N VAL A 99 -2.88 8.09 -0.70
CA VAL A 99 -2.74 6.69 -1.11
C VAL A 99 -4.12 6.05 -1.04
N ASP A 100 -4.50 5.36 -2.10
CA ASP A 100 -5.74 4.56 -2.13
C ASP A 100 -5.50 3.14 -1.59
N VAL A 101 -6.58 2.41 -1.30
CA VAL A 101 -6.46 1.00 -0.89
C VAL A 101 -5.81 0.20 -2.00
N ASN A 102 -4.76 -0.56 -1.66
CA ASN A 102 -3.98 -1.37 -2.60
C ASN A 102 -3.42 -0.57 -3.79
N ASP A 103 -3.03 0.68 -3.55
CA ASP A 103 -2.44 1.55 -4.57
C ASP A 103 -1.13 0.98 -5.13
N ALA A 104 -1.14 0.64 -6.43
CA ALA A 104 0.01 0.08 -7.13
C ALA A 104 1.20 1.05 -7.24
N ARG A 105 1.02 2.33 -6.88
CA ARG A 105 2.11 3.31 -6.82
C ARG A 105 2.95 3.16 -5.56
N VAL A 106 2.58 2.32 -4.60
CA VAL A 106 3.38 2.10 -3.40
C VAL A 106 4.40 1.00 -3.66
N THR A 107 5.68 1.33 -3.43
CA THR A 107 6.81 0.40 -3.52
C THR A 107 7.47 0.30 -2.15
N CYS A 108 7.76 -0.92 -1.73
CA CYS A 108 8.56 -1.17 -0.55
C CYS A 108 9.99 -1.55 -0.95
N SER A 109 10.96 -1.18 -0.13
CA SER A 109 12.35 -1.54 -0.30
C SER A 109 12.96 -2.05 1.00
N ALA A 110 13.83 -3.05 0.89
CA ALA A 110 14.51 -3.66 2.02
C ALA A 110 16.03 -3.62 1.79
N ARG A 111 16.78 -3.26 2.85
CA ARG A 111 18.23 -3.39 2.88
C ARG A 111 18.60 -4.68 3.61
N VAL A 112 19.37 -5.51 2.92
CA VAL A 112 19.83 -6.81 3.43
C VAL A 112 21.34 -6.73 3.69
N GLU A 113 21.78 -7.16 4.86
CA GLU A 113 23.21 -7.22 5.20
C GLU A 113 23.97 -8.11 4.20
N GLY A 114 25.12 -7.64 3.74
CA GLY A 114 25.96 -8.36 2.77
C GLY A 114 25.45 -8.33 1.33
N ARG A 115 24.36 -7.60 1.04
CA ARG A 115 23.90 -7.31 -0.32
C ARG A 115 24.20 -5.85 -0.66
N ASP A 116 24.75 -5.64 -1.85
CA ASP A 116 24.85 -4.30 -2.43
C ASP A 116 23.51 -3.87 -3.01
N GLY A 117 23.02 -2.71 -2.56
CA GLY A 117 21.77 -2.11 -3.01
C GLY A 117 20.52 -2.53 -2.23
N TRP A 118 19.39 -2.00 -2.68
CA TRP A 118 18.07 -2.25 -2.11
C TRP A 118 17.35 -3.35 -2.88
N LEU A 119 16.50 -4.09 -2.18
CA LEU A 119 15.54 -4.99 -2.80
C LEU A 119 14.18 -4.32 -2.82
N GLU A 120 13.71 -3.94 -4.00
CA GLU A 120 12.42 -3.30 -4.21
C GLU A 120 11.36 -4.34 -4.58
N PHE A 121 10.13 -4.08 -4.15
CA PHE A 121 8.96 -4.89 -4.46
C PHE A 121 7.68 -4.08 -4.27
N ASP A 122 6.67 -4.37 -5.08
CA ASP A 122 5.36 -3.77 -4.96
C ASP A 122 4.25 -4.83 -4.74
N ILE A 123 3.01 -4.37 -4.68
CA ILE A 123 1.85 -5.23 -4.43
C ILE A 123 1.55 -6.19 -5.61
N GLN A 124 2.01 -5.86 -6.82
CA GLN A 124 1.83 -6.69 -8.01
C GLN A 124 2.84 -7.84 -8.06
N ASP A 125 4.03 -7.63 -7.53
CA ASP A 125 5.13 -8.62 -7.51
C ASP A 125 4.86 -9.82 -6.59
N LYS A 126 3.79 -9.79 -5.78
CA LYS A 126 3.41 -10.83 -4.79
C LYS A 126 4.46 -11.10 -3.71
N GLY A 127 5.46 -10.21 -3.58
CA GLY A 127 6.54 -10.32 -2.60
C GLY A 127 7.87 -10.81 -3.18
N VAL A 128 8.89 -10.85 -2.32
CA VAL A 128 10.27 -11.15 -2.66
C VAL A 128 10.87 -12.19 -1.74
N LEU A 129 11.64 -13.10 -2.33
CA LEU A 129 12.49 -14.04 -1.61
C LEU A 129 13.86 -13.42 -1.36
N LEU A 130 14.25 -13.36 -0.11
CA LEU A 130 15.54 -12.83 0.32
C LEU A 130 16.62 -13.90 0.16
N ALA A 131 17.80 -13.51 -0.32
CA ALA A 131 18.96 -14.38 -0.47
C ALA A 131 18.69 -15.75 -1.16
N GLY A 132 17.69 -15.80 -2.07
CA GLY A 132 17.25 -17.02 -2.73
C GLY A 132 16.39 -17.96 -1.87
N GLY A 133 15.64 -17.43 -0.90
CA GLY A 133 14.82 -18.18 0.05
C GLY A 133 15.57 -18.65 1.31
N ARG A 134 16.81 -18.18 1.49
CA ARG A 134 17.59 -18.42 2.72
C ARG A 134 17.31 -17.34 3.74
N LEU A 135 17.61 -17.63 5.00
CA LEU A 135 17.53 -16.64 6.06
C LEU A 135 18.51 -15.49 5.74
N ALA A 136 17.98 -14.27 5.74
CA ALA A 136 18.71 -13.06 5.44
C ALA A 136 18.42 -12.01 6.53
N LYS A 137 19.42 -11.20 6.83
CA LYS A 137 19.33 -10.16 7.85
C LYS A 137 18.92 -8.84 7.20
N VAL A 138 17.70 -8.39 7.47
CA VAL A 138 17.15 -7.12 7.01
C VAL A 138 17.46 -6.04 8.04
N THR A 139 18.21 -5.01 7.64
CA THR A 139 18.65 -3.92 8.54
C THR A 139 17.91 -2.61 8.30
N ARG A 140 17.16 -2.52 7.19
CA ARG A 140 16.31 -1.36 6.90
C ARG A 140 15.14 -1.76 6.02
N LEU A 141 14.02 -1.10 6.23
CA LEU A 141 12.80 -1.32 5.46
C LEU A 141 12.11 0.04 5.26
N SER A 142 11.64 0.34 4.06
CA SER A 142 10.82 1.52 3.81
C SER A 142 9.74 1.18 2.80
N CYS A 143 8.62 1.90 2.88
CA CYS A 143 7.58 1.85 1.85
C CYS A 143 7.24 3.28 1.50
N GLY A 144 7.14 3.59 0.21
CA GLY A 144 6.91 4.94 -0.27
C GLY A 144 6.27 4.95 -1.63
N MET A 145 5.91 6.13 -2.11
CA MET A 145 5.44 6.28 -3.49
C MET A 145 6.57 5.94 -4.47
N ALA A 146 6.22 5.34 -5.60
CA ALA A 146 7.14 4.93 -6.65
C ALA A 146 8.03 6.10 -7.07
N GLY A 147 9.34 5.87 -7.09
CA GLY A 147 10.36 6.91 -7.32
C GLY A 147 10.93 7.55 -6.05
N GLU A 148 10.42 7.21 -4.86
CA GLU A 148 10.96 7.68 -3.57
C GLU A 148 11.54 6.55 -2.68
N ALA A 149 11.20 5.28 -2.95
CA ALA A 149 11.56 4.15 -2.10
C ALA A 149 13.09 3.84 -1.98
N ALA A 150 13.97 4.60 -2.65
CA ALA A 150 15.40 4.31 -2.76
C ALA A 150 16.35 5.38 -2.18
N ARG A 151 15.86 6.34 -1.37
CA ARG A 151 16.70 7.40 -0.76
C ARG A 151 16.92 7.21 0.73
#